data_AF-A0A0S8EKD7-F1
#
_entry.id   AF-A0A0S8EKD7-F1
#
_cell.length_a   1.000
_cell.length_b   1.000
_cell.length_c   1.000
_cell.angle_alpha   90.00
_cell.angle_beta   90.00
_cell.angle_gamma   90.00
#
_symmetry.space_group_name_H-M   'P 1'
#
loop_
_entity.id
_entity.type
_entity.pdbx_description
1 polymer ?
#
loop_
_entity_poly.entity_id
_entity_poly.type
_entity_poly.pdbx_seq_one_letter_code
_entity_poly.pdbx_strand_id
1 'polypeptide(L)' 'MSRQEASLFFRLVSHRYERGSILITTNKGIKDWPEILAGDEVLATAILDRLLHRSHVIDIKGRSYRLRDLEKAVTSRS' A
#
# COMPACT_ATOMS: atom_id res chain seq x y z
N MET A 1 -5.73 -5.40 -9.66
CA MET A 1 -4.77 -4.87 -10.66
C MET A 1 -4.65 -5.88 -11.77
N SER A 2 -4.61 -5.45 -13.02
CA SER A 2 -4.30 -6.35 -14.15
C SER A 2 -2.82 -6.77 -14.11
N ARG A 3 -2.48 -7.86 -14.81
CA ARG A 3 -1.10 -8.32 -14.90
C ARG A 3 -0.15 -7.28 -15.52
N GLN A 4 -0.66 -6.52 -16.49
CA GLN A 4 0.13 -5.47 -17.15
C GLN A 4 0.46 -4.33 -16.19
N GLU A 5 -0.51 -3.87 -15.41
CA GLU A 5 -0.29 -2.86 -14.38
C GLU A 5 0.69 -3.36 -13.30
N ALA A 6 0.62 -4.64 -12.91
CA ALA A 6 1.58 -5.27 -12.00
C ALA A 6 3.00 -5.27 -12.53
N SER A 7 3.16 -5.58 -13.81
CA SER A 7 4.47 -5.51 -14.47
C SER A 7 5.03 -4.07 -14.52
N LEU A 8 4.18 -3.08 -14.82
CA LEU A 8 4.58 -1.67 -14.78
C LEU A 8 5.00 -1.23 -13.38
N PHE A 9 4.26 -1.64 -12.36
CA PHE A 9 4.61 -1.36 -10.98
C PHE A 9 5.95 -2.01 -10.57
N PHE A 10 6.17 -3.27 -10.96
CA PHE A 10 7.46 -3.93 -10.76
C PHE A 10 8.62 -3.19 -11.42
N ARG A 11 8.43 -2.67 -12.65
CA ARG A 11 9.46 -1.88 -13.34
C ARG A 11 9.78 -0.59 -12.58
N LEU A 12 8.77 0.11 -12.06
CA LEU A 12 8.96 1.30 -11.23
C LEU A 12 9.73 0.98 -9.95
N VAL A 13 9.28 -0.04 -9.20
CA VAL A 13 9.93 -0.49 -7.96
C VAL A 13 11.37 -0.89 -8.22
N SER A 14 11.62 -1.69 -9.25
CA SER A 14 12.97 -2.13 -9.62
C SER A 14 13.88 -0.97 -10.03
N HIS A 15 13.35 0.03 -10.73
CA HIS A 15 14.14 1.20 -11.11
C HIS A 15 14.53 2.08 -9.91
N ARG A 16 13.68 2.15 -8.89
CA ARG A 16 13.90 2.96 -7.67
C ARG A 16 14.63 2.21 -6.57
N TYR A 17 14.58 0.88 -6.57
CA TYR A 17 15.28 0.03 -5.63
C TYR A 17 16.76 0.44 -5.55
N GLU A 18 17.20 0.75 -4.33
CA GLU A 18 18.54 1.26 -4.02
C GLU A 18 18.93 2.62 -4.62
N ARG A 19 18.02 3.30 -5.32
CA ARG A 19 18.29 4.55 -6.06
C ARG A 19 17.38 5.70 -5.67
N GLY A 20 16.37 5.48 -4.84
CA GLY A 20 15.50 6.53 -4.32
C GLY A 20 14.39 5.98 -3.43
N SER A 21 13.82 6.85 -2.61
CA SER A 21 12.77 6.47 -1.66
C SER A 21 11.43 6.31 -2.34
N ILE A 22 10.62 5.39 -1.83
CA ILE A 22 9.22 5.19 -2.22
C ILE A 22 8.36 5.27 -0.95
N LEU A 23 7.31 6.09 -0.98
CA LEU A 23 6.26 6.10 0.04
C LEU A 23 5.00 5.47 -0.54
N ILE A 24 4.48 4.43 0.12
CA ILE A 24 3.24 3.75 -0.26
C ILE A 24 2.28 3.80 0.92
N THR A 25 1.04 4.19 0.64
CA THR A 25 -0.06 4.08 1.59
C THR A 25 -1.02 3.02 1.10
N THR A 26 -1.37 2.06 1.95
CA THR A 26 -2.32 0.99 1.62
C THR A 26 -3.21 0.68 2.82
N ASN A 27 -4.46 0.34 2.56
CA ASN A 27 -5.39 -0.20 3.56
C ASN A 27 -5.38 -1.75 3.59
N LYS A 28 -4.46 -2.38 2.85
CA LYS A 28 -4.29 -3.82 2.74
C LYS A 28 -3.00 -4.25 3.42
N GLY A 29 -3.04 -5.36 4.15
CA GLY A 29 -1.85 -5.90 4.79
C GLY A 29 -0.89 -6.48 3.76
N ILE A 30 0.40 -6.56 4.08
CA ILE A 30 1.44 -7.12 3.18
C ILE A 30 1.05 -8.51 2.65
N LYS A 31 0.46 -9.35 3.51
CA LYS A 31 -0.01 -10.70 3.17
C LYS A 31 -1.08 -10.73 2.06
N ASP A 32 -1.79 -9.63 1.84
CA ASP A 32 -2.87 -9.53 0.85
C ASP A 32 -2.35 -9.06 -0.52
N TRP A 33 -1.07 -8.69 -0.62
CA TRP A 33 -0.48 -8.14 -1.86
C TRP A 33 -0.46 -9.10 -3.05
N PRO A 34 -0.23 -10.43 -2.88
CA PRO A 34 -0.33 -11.36 -4.00
C PRO A 34 -1.68 -11.31 -4.72
N GLU A 35 -2.78 -11.23 -3.97
CA GLU A 35 -4.13 -11.10 -4.53
C GLU A 35 -4.30 -9.77 -5.30
N ILE A 36 -3.78 -8.67 -4.75
CA ILE A 36 -3.89 -7.34 -5.35
C ILE A 36 -3.08 -7.24 -6.64
N LEU A 37 -1.90 -7.88 -6.68
CA LEU A 37 -0.94 -7.88 -7.77
C LEU A 37 -1.25 -8.96 -8.82
N ALA A 38 -2.50 -8.96 -9.28
CA ALA A 38 -3.03 -9.83 -10.33
C ALA A 38 -3.03 -11.34 -10.00
N GLY A 39 -2.92 -11.72 -8.72
CA GLY A 39 -2.82 -13.12 -8.30
C GLY A 39 -1.50 -13.79 -8.70
N ASP A 40 -0.50 -13.03 -9.16
CA ASP A 40 0.80 -13.55 -9.57
C ASP A 40 1.74 -13.53 -8.35
N GLU A 41 1.77 -14.64 -7.60
CA GLU A 41 2.56 -14.76 -6.37
C GLU A 41 4.05 -14.50 -6.59
N VAL A 42 4.58 -14.92 -7.74
CA VAL A 42 6.01 -14.74 -8.07
C VAL A 42 6.31 -13.26 -8.26
N LEU A 43 5.49 -12.56 -9.06
CA LEU A 43 5.65 -11.13 -9.27
C LEU A 43 5.44 -10.33 -7.98
N ALA A 44 4.44 -10.70 -7.19
CA ALA A 44 4.15 -10.07 -5.91
C ALA A 44 5.32 -10.21 -4.93
N THR A 45 5.87 -11.42 -4.81
CA THR A 45 7.03 -11.68 -3.95
C THR A 45 8.24 -10.87 -4.42
N ALA A 46 8.51 -10.79 -5.73
CA ALA A 46 9.62 -10.01 -6.27
C ALA A 46 9.47 -8.49 -6.03
N ILE A 47 8.24 -7.97 -6.04
CA ILE A 47 7.95 -6.58 -5.67
C ILE A 47 8.16 -6.36 -4.17
N LEU A 48 7.58 -7.23 -3.34
CA LEU A 48 7.65 -7.14 -1.88
C LEU A 48 9.09 -7.25 -1.37
N ASP A 49 9.89 -8.15 -1.93
CA ASP A 49 11.31 -8.31 -1.62
C ASP A 49 12.07 -6.98 -1.73
N ARG A 50 11.92 -6.28 -2.87
CA ARG A 50 12.57 -4.99 -3.12
C ARG A 50 12.04 -3.87 -2.22
N LEU A 51 10.73 -3.83 -2.00
CA LEU A 51 10.12 -2.80 -1.15
C LEU A 51 10.52 -3.00 0.31
N LEU A 52 10.49 -4.22 0.82
CA LEU A 52 10.67 -4.51 2.24
C LEU A 52 12.13 -4.55 2.67
N HIS A 53 13.07 -4.82 1.76
CA HIS A 53 14.50 -4.90 2.09
C HIS A 53 15.05 -3.65 2.79
N ARG A 54 14.64 -2.44 2.38
CA ARG A 54 15.03 -1.18 3.03
C ARG A 54 13.82 -0.29 3.31
N SER A 55 12.89 -0.78 4.12
CA SER A 55 11.67 -0.05 4.48
C SER A 55 11.46 0.11 5.98
N HIS A 56 10.62 1.08 6.31
CA HIS A 56 9.94 1.16 7.59
C HIS A 56 8.44 0.94 7.34
N VAL A 57 7.89 -0.11 7.92
CA VAL A 57 6.45 -0.39 7.86
C VAL A 57 5.78 0.27 9.06
N ILE A 58 4.88 1.21 8.79
CA ILE A 58 4.13 1.92 9.83
C ILE A 58 2.68 1.41 9.80
N ASP A 59 2.31 0.66 10.83
CA ASP A 59 0.94 0.19 11.02
C ASP A 59 0.09 1.29 11.66
N ILE A 60 -0.85 1.84 10.89
CA ILE A 60 -1.71 2.93 11.32
C ILE A 60 -3.04 2.35 11.81
N LYS A 61 -3.30 2.48 13.11
CA LYS A 61 -4.54 2.05 13.77
C LYS A 61 -5.34 3.25 14.24
N GLY A 62 -6.65 3.08 14.31
CA GLY A 62 -7.56 4.08 14.87
C GLY A 62 -8.81 4.31 14.02
N ARG A 63 -9.71 5.15 14.55
CA ARG A 63 -10.94 5.53 13.84
C ARG A 63 -10.62 6.47 12.67
N SER A 64 -11.42 6.35 11.60
CA SER A 64 -11.36 7.27 10.47
C SER A 64 -11.53 8.72 10.94
N TYR A 65 -10.56 9.57 10.58
CA TYR A 65 -10.64 11.01 10.82
C TYR A 65 -11.92 11.61 10.21
N ARG A 66 -12.31 11.16 9.02
CA ARG A 66 -13.53 11.62 8.33
C ARG A 66 -14.80 11.33 9.14
N LEU A 67 -14.87 10.16 9.77
CA LEU A 67 -16.02 9.80 10.61
C LEU A 67 -16.04 10.62 11.90
N ARG A 68 -14.88 10.83 12.51
CA ARG A 68 -14.77 11.69 13.70
C ARG A 68 -15.24 13.11 13.43
N ASP A 69 -14.91 13.66 12.27
CA ASP A 69 -15.31 15.02 11.90
C ASP A 69 -16.81 15.09 11.56
N LEU A 70 -17.37 14.03 10.95
CA LEU A 70 -18.80 13.88 10.74
C LEU A 70 -19.58 13.81 12.06
N GLU A 71 -19.13 12.99 13.02
CA GLU A 71 -19.72 12.90 14.37
C GLU A 71 -19.77 14.28 15.04
N LYS A 72 -18.66 15.03 15.01
CA LYS A 72 -18.60 16.39 15.57
C LYS A 72 -19.60 17.34 14.91
N ALA A 73 -19.69 17.29 13.58
CA ALA A 73 -20.61 18.14 12.84
C ALA A 73 -22.08 17.83 13.16
N VAL A 74 -22.42 16.54 13.32
CA VAL A 74 -23.77 16.12 13.72
C VAL A 74 -24.08 16.54 15.15
N THR A 75 -23.18 16.30 16.10
CA THR A 75 -23.37 16.67 17.51
C THR A 75 -23.41 18.19 17.74
N SER A 76 -22.74 18.99 16.91
CA SER A 76 -22.83 20.46 16.98
C SER A 76 -24.15 21.06 16.47
N ARG A 77 -24.98 20.26 15.79
CA ARG A 77 -26.27 20.67 15.21
C ARG A 77 -27.48 20.25 16.03
N SER A 78 -27.26 19.46 17.08
CA SER A 78 -28.25 19.01 18.08
C SER A 78 -28.09 19.81 19.37
#